data_AF-A0A818YK41-F1
#
_entry.id   AF-A0A818YK41-F1
#
_cell.length_a   1.000
_cell.length_b   1.000
_cell.length_c   1.000
_cell.angle_alpha   90.00
_cell.angle_beta   90.00
_cell.angle_gamma   90.00
#
_symmetry.space_group_name_H-M   'P 1'
#
loop_
_entity.id
_entity.type
_entity.pdbx_description
1 polymer ?
#
loop_
_entity_poly.entity_id
_entity_poly.type
_entity_poly.pdbx_seq_one_letter_code
_entity_poly.pdbx_strand_id
1 'polypeptide(L)'
;MIIFLDISVANCDDDTVSVLLGKDKINFRKSATYTVGISSASAVVSGDFNNDMKIDLAVSDKWSKTINALRGYGNGSFKTVWHCNIGDKPHDMMTVDFNNDIYLDLIIANYLTNTVGVLLGNESETFQLQKKYSTGYKPLSIIFGDLNNDRKGDLVVTNSISQDLSVFLNVYQ
;
A
#
# COMPACT_ATOMS: atom_id res chain seq x y z
N MET A 1 -4.56 -10.19 -28.11
CA MET A 1 -3.96 -8.93 -27.64
C MET A 1 -2.79 -9.29 -26.73
N ILE A 2 -1.57 -8.85 -27.02
CA ILE A 2 -0.43 -9.08 -26.12
C ILE A 2 -0.46 -7.95 -25.10
N ILE A 3 -0.57 -8.29 -23.83
CA ILE A 3 -0.44 -7.37 -22.70
C ILE A 3 1.02 -7.40 -22.23
N PHE A 4 1.61 -6.23 -22.03
CA PHE A 4 2.93 -6.09 -21.43
C PHE A 4 2.77 -5.62 -19.98
N LEU A 5 3.71 -5.97 -19.12
CA LEU A 5 3.70 -5.53 -17.73
C LEU A 5 3.97 -4.02 -17.67
N ASP A 6 3.24 -3.34 -16.79
CA ASP A 6 3.41 -1.92 -16.47
C ASP A 6 4.15 -1.79 -15.11
N ILE A 7 4.74 -0.62 -14.85
CA ILE A 7 5.42 -0.33 -13.58
C ILE A 7 4.87 0.98 -12.99
N SER A 8 4.61 0.98 -11.69
CA SER A 8 4.39 2.19 -10.89
C SER A 8 5.58 2.44 -9.95
N VAL A 9 6.04 3.68 -9.84
CA VAL A 9 7.19 4.08 -9.01
C VAL A 9 6.81 5.25 -8.11
N ALA A 10 6.93 5.08 -6.79
CA ALA A 10 6.83 6.20 -5.85
C ALA A 10 8.12 7.03 -5.90
N ASN A 11 7.98 8.33 -6.16
CA ASN A 11 9.10 9.24 -6.31
C ASN A 11 9.26 10.07 -5.03
N CYS A 12 10.28 9.75 -4.24
CA CYS A 12 10.45 10.31 -2.89
C CYS A 12 10.84 11.79 -2.86
N ASP A 13 11.37 12.34 -3.96
CA ASP A 13 11.94 13.69 -3.99
C ASP A 13 11.05 14.71 -4.72
N ASP A 14 9.98 14.28 -5.41
CA ASP A 14 9.09 15.16 -6.19
C ASP A 14 7.59 15.00 -5.88
N ASP A 15 7.25 14.18 -4.87
CA ASP A 15 5.88 13.96 -4.38
C ASP A 15 4.92 13.33 -5.40
N THR A 16 5.46 12.62 -6.38
CA THR A 16 4.67 11.95 -7.41
C THR A 16 4.74 10.43 -7.38
N VAL A 17 3.82 9.80 -8.09
CA VAL A 17 3.98 8.43 -8.58
C VAL A 17 4.12 8.47 -10.11
N SER A 18 5.13 7.80 -10.63
CA SER A 18 5.31 7.59 -12.08
C SER A 18 4.68 6.29 -12.52
N VAL A 19 3.99 6.30 -13.64
CA VAL A 19 3.43 5.12 -14.31
C VAL A 19 4.11 4.94 -15.65
N LEU A 20 4.74 3.79 -15.83
CA LEU A 20 5.45 3.38 -17.04
C LEU A 20 4.68 2.24 -17.69
N LEU A 21 4.02 2.52 -18.81
CA LEU A 21 3.26 1.51 -19.54
C LEU A 21 4.18 0.65 -20.41
N GLY A 22 4.04 -0.66 -20.33
CA GLY A 22 4.74 -1.64 -21.13
C GLY A 22 4.50 -1.38 -22.62
N LYS A 23 5.60 -1.27 -23.38
CA LYS A 23 5.55 -1.13 -24.83
C LYS A 23 5.85 -2.46 -25.52
N ASP A 24 6.83 -3.19 -24.98
CA ASP A 24 7.23 -4.52 -25.40
C ASP A 24 7.90 -5.26 -24.22
N LYS A 25 8.53 -6.42 -24.46
CA LYS A 25 9.13 -7.25 -23.41
C LYS A 25 10.27 -6.57 -22.62
N ILE A 26 10.87 -5.51 -23.16
CA ILE A 26 12.06 -4.88 -22.58
C ILE A 26 11.95 -3.35 -22.48
N ASN A 27 10.94 -2.73 -23.11
CA ASN A 27 10.77 -1.28 -23.14
C ASN A 27 9.45 -0.81 -22.54
N PHE A 28 9.48 0.39 -21.97
CA PHE A 28 8.32 1.14 -21.51
C PHE A 28 8.07 2.38 -22.37
N ARG A 29 6.83 2.87 -22.37
CA ARG A 29 6.46 4.18 -22.91
C ARG A 29 6.98 5.28 -21.98
N LYS A 30 6.93 6.54 -22.45
CA LYS A 30 7.21 7.70 -21.60
C LYS A 30 6.29 7.66 -20.37
N SER A 31 6.85 7.90 -19.19
CA SER A 31 6.09 7.90 -17.95
C SER A 31 5.06 9.03 -17.90
N ALA A 32 3.92 8.73 -17.29
CA ALA A 32 3.01 9.73 -16.77
C ALA A 32 3.23 9.88 -15.27
N THR A 33 3.16 11.09 -14.73
CA THR A 33 3.38 11.39 -13.31
C THR A 33 2.09 11.92 -12.68
N TYR A 34 1.75 11.42 -11.50
CA TYR A 34 0.59 11.85 -10.72
C TYR A 34 1.06 12.37 -9.37
N THR A 35 0.65 13.58 -8.99
CA THR A 35 0.97 14.13 -7.66
C THR A 35 0.12 13.43 -6.61
N VAL A 36 0.77 12.90 -5.58
CA VAL A 36 0.18 12.04 -4.54
C VAL A 36 0.48 12.56 -3.14
N GLY A 37 0.75 13.85 -3.02
CA GLY A 37 1.03 14.50 -1.76
C GLY A 37 1.90 15.73 -1.98
N ILE A 38 2.55 16.15 -0.90
CA ILE A 38 3.41 17.33 -0.86
C ILE A 38 4.74 17.06 -0.12
N SER A 39 5.01 15.81 0.28
CA SER A 39 6.14 15.55 1.18
C SER A 39 6.66 14.10 1.26
N SER A 40 7.12 13.56 0.14
CA SER A 40 7.89 12.33 -0.06
C SER A 40 7.04 11.06 -0.17
N ALA A 41 6.69 10.69 -1.41
CA ALA A 41 6.11 9.39 -1.72
C ALA A 41 7.10 8.28 -1.36
N SER A 42 6.68 7.30 -0.57
CA SER A 42 7.56 6.30 0.06
C SER A 42 7.33 4.88 -0.41
N ALA A 43 6.07 4.48 -0.55
CA ALA A 43 5.68 3.18 -1.09
C ALA A 43 4.48 3.35 -2.01
N VAL A 44 4.39 2.48 -3.02
CA VAL A 44 3.24 2.35 -3.91
C VAL A 44 2.86 0.88 -3.97
N VAL A 45 1.56 0.62 -3.83
CA VAL A 45 0.96 -0.70 -4.01
C VAL A 45 -0.16 -0.61 -5.03
N SER A 46 -0.38 -1.70 -5.76
CA SER A 46 -1.39 -1.79 -6.81
C SER A 46 -2.41 -2.88 -6.48
N GLY A 47 -3.67 -2.65 -6.82
CA GLY A 47 -4.77 -3.61 -6.63
C GLY A 47 -6.04 -3.10 -7.29
N ASP A 48 -7.02 -3.96 -7.48
CA ASP A 48 -8.38 -3.54 -7.84
C ASP A 48 -9.12 -3.25 -6.53
N PHE A 49 -9.16 -1.98 -6.11
CA PHE A 49 -9.67 -1.61 -4.77
C PHE A 49 -11.20 -1.46 -4.75
N ASN A 50 -11.82 -1.25 -5.92
CA ASN A 50 -13.27 -1.10 -6.07
C ASN A 50 -13.95 -2.27 -6.80
N ASN A 51 -13.21 -3.31 -7.18
CA ASN A 51 -13.69 -4.45 -7.97
C ASN A 51 -14.25 -4.05 -9.36
N ASP A 52 -13.68 -3.03 -10.00
CA ASP A 52 -14.07 -2.56 -11.34
C ASP A 52 -13.25 -3.19 -12.49
N MET A 53 -12.40 -4.17 -12.15
CA MET A 53 -11.47 -4.90 -13.02
C MET A 53 -10.35 -4.03 -13.61
N LYS A 54 -10.08 -2.85 -13.04
CA LYS A 54 -8.95 -2.01 -13.40
C LYS A 54 -8.04 -1.85 -12.18
N ILE A 55 -6.74 -1.77 -12.46
CA ILE A 55 -5.75 -1.62 -11.40
C ILE A 55 -5.74 -0.18 -10.92
N ASP A 56 -5.98 -0.01 -9.63
CA ASP A 56 -5.82 1.21 -8.85
C ASP A 56 -4.46 1.23 -8.15
N LEU A 57 -4.11 2.38 -7.56
CA LEU A 57 -2.88 2.56 -6.78
C LEU A 57 -3.18 3.14 -5.40
N ALA A 58 -2.45 2.69 -4.39
CA ALA A 58 -2.36 3.36 -3.10
C ALA A 58 -0.92 3.78 -2.85
N VAL A 59 -0.72 5.03 -2.44
CA VAL A 59 0.61 5.64 -2.25
C VAL A 59 0.72 6.25 -0.87
N SER A 60 1.79 5.91 -0.15
CA SER A 60 2.12 6.51 1.14
C SER A 60 2.99 7.74 0.96
N ASP A 61 2.58 8.84 1.58
CA ASP A 61 3.37 10.06 1.71
C ASP A 61 3.90 10.17 3.15
N LYS A 62 5.23 10.15 3.23
CA LYS A 62 5.96 9.95 4.46
C LYS A 62 5.87 11.13 5.41
N TRP A 63 6.08 12.34 4.93
CA TRP A 63 6.10 13.53 5.78
C TRP A 63 4.75 14.24 5.81
N SER A 64 3.90 14.05 4.81
CA SER A 64 2.49 14.46 4.87
C SER A 64 1.67 13.57 5.79
N LYS A 65 2.19 12.39 6.17
CA LYS A 65 1.55 11.42 7.07
C LYS A 65 0.29 10.79 6.48
N THR A 66 0.17 10.81 5.15
CA THR A 66 -1.05 10.44 4.44
C THR A 66 -0.87 9.19 3.60
N ILE A 67 -1.97 8.48 3.37
CA ILE A 67 -2.11 7.57 2.24
C ILE A 67 -3.06 8.21 1.23
N ASN A 68 -2.78 8.01 -0.06
CA ASN A 68 -3.58 8.50 -1.17
C ASN A 68 -3.99 7.30 -2.03
N ALA A 69 -5.29 7.17 -2.32
CA ALA A 69 -5.83 6.20 -3.25
C ALA A 69 -6.12 6.86 -4.60
N LEU A 70 -5.66 6.22 -5.67
CA LEU A 70 -5.74 6.69 -7.04
C LEU A 70 -6.50 5.66 -7.87
N ARG A 71 -7.68 6.05 -8.37
CA ARG A 71 -8.48 5.23 -9.26
C ARG A 71 -7.82 5.09 -10.62
N GLY A 72 -7.67 3.86 -11.09
CA GLY A 72 -7.20 3.56 -12.44
C GLY A 72 -8.35 3.54 -13.45
N TYR A 73 -8.13 4.13 -14.61
CA TYR A 73 -9.08 4.08 -15.73
C TYR A 73 -8.76 2.97 -16.74
N GLY A 74 -7.79 2.10 -16.44
CA GLY A 74 -7.41 0.94 -17.26
C GLY A 74 -6.66 1.25 -18.56
N ASN A 75 -6.42 2.54 -18.84
CA ASN A 75 -5.59 3.01 -19.96
C ASN A 75 -4.25 3.59 -19.48
N GLY A 76 -3.87 3.30 -18.23
CA GLY A 76 -2.70 3.86 -17.58
C GLY A 76 -2.90 5.25 -16.99
N SER A 77 -4.12 5.81 -17.04
CA SER A 77 -4.44 7.05 -16.36
C SER A 77 -5.06 6.86 -14.99
N PHE A 78 -4.77 7.79 -14.09
CA PHE A 78 -5.17 7.74 -12.69
C PHE A 78 -5.75 9.06 -12.19
N LYS A 79 -6.59 8.99 -11.16
CA LYS A 79 -7.09 10.16 -10.44
C LYS A 79 -7.16 9.87 -8.94
N THR A 80 -6.61 10.77 -8.13
CA THR A 80 -6.78 10.71 -6.67
C THR A 80 -8.26 10.82 -6.30
N VAL A 81 -8.78 9.81 -5.61
CA VAL A 81 -10.19 9.74 -5.17
C VAL A 81 -10.33 9.83 -3.66
N TRP A 82 -9.29 9.46 -2.92
CA TRP A 82 -9.33 9.44 -1.46
C TRP A 82 -7.94 9.68 -0.87
N HIS A 83 -7.88 10.27 0.31
CA HIS A 83 -6.69 10.31 1.15
C HIS A 83 -7.05 10.38 2.62
N CYS A 84 -6.16 9.94 3.50
CA CYS A 84 -6.31 10.09 4.95
C CYS A 84 -4.97 10.11 5.67
N ASN A 85 -4.94 10.71 6.86
CA ASN A 85 -3.79 10.69 7.76
C ASN A 85 -3.82 9.42 8.62
N ILE A 86 -2.77 8.60 8.58
CA ILE A 86 -2.78 7.26 9.19
C ILE A 86 -1.75 7.09 10.30
N GLY A 87 -0.71 7.94 10.31
CA GLY A 87 0.34 7.93 11.30
C GLY A 87 1.60 8.66 10.83
N ASP A 88 2.61 8.72 11.70
CA ASP A 88 3.86 9.42 11.39
C ASP A 88 4.81 8.51 10.60
N LYS A 89 5.18 8.96 9.40
CA LYS A 89 6.15 8.31 8.51
C LYS A 89 5.69 6.91 8.07
N PRO A 90 4.55 6.79 7.36
CA PRO A 90 4.22 5.53 6.69
C PRO A 90 5.37 5.18 5.74
N HIS A 91 5.92 3.96 5.89
CA HIS A 91 7.18 3.58 5.26
C HIS A 91 7.00 2.47 4.24
N ASP A 92 6.24 1.45 4.60
CA ASP A 92 5.94 0.31 3.74
C ASP A 92 4.45 0.00 3.82
N MET A 93 3.94 -0.62 2.76
CA MET A 93 2.54 -0.95 2.61
C MET A 93 2.38 -2.28 1.87
N MET A 94 1.31 -2.99 2.18
CA MET A 94 0.86 -4.10 1.37
C MET A 94 -0.67 -4.10 1.23
N THR A 95 -1.14 -4.80 0.20
CA THR A 95 -2.56 -5.02 -0.07
C THR A 95 -2.93 -6.48 0.18
N VAL A 96 -4.08 -6.70 0.82
CA VAL A 96 -4.65 -8.04 1.05
C VAL A 96 -6.12 -7.91 1.39
N ASP A 97 -6.96 -8.88 1.01
CA ASP A 97 -8.31 -9.01 1.57
C ASP A 97 -8.17 -9.54 3.01
N PHE A 98 -8.09 -8.62 3.98
CA PHE A 98 -7.77 -8.92 5.37
C PHE A 98 -9.00 -9.40 6.14
N ASN A 99 -10.19 -8.95 5.73
CA ASN A 99 -11.46 -9.26 6.37
C ASN A 99 -12.35 -10.26 5.62
N ASN A 100 -11.89 -10.77 4.48
CA ASN A 100 -12.63 -11.67 3.57
C ASN A 100 -13.93 -11.04 3.02
N ASP A 101 -13.91 -9.72 2.79
CA ASP A 101 -15.08 -8.98 2.29
C ASP A 101 -15.02 -8.70 0.78
N ILE A 102 -14.06 -9.30 0.06
CA ILE A 102 -13.75 -9.15 -1.37
C ILE A 102 -13.12 -7.81 -1.77
N TYR A 103 -13.01 -6.82 -0.89
CA TYR A 103 -12.29 -5.58 -1.16
C TYR A 103 -10.86 -5.68 -0.60
N LEU A 104 -9.89 -5.21 -1.38
CA LEU A 104 -8.51 -5.19 -0.92
C LEU A 104 -8.33 -4.12 0.17
N ASP A 105 -7.74 -4.55 1.29
CA ASP A 105 -7.39 -3.71 2.44
C ASP A 105 -5.92 -3.27 2.37
N LEU A 106 -5.55 -2.32 3.23
CA LEU A 106 -4.18 -1.82 3.36
C LEU A 106 -3.60 -2.14 4.74
N ILE A 107 -2.39 -2.69 4.75
CA ILE A 107 -1.57 -2.86 5.97
C ILE A 107 -0.33 -1.97 5.83
N ILE A 108 -0.06 -1.15 6.85
CA ILE A 108 0.88 -0.02 6.74
C ILE A 108 1.84 0.01 7.93
N ALA A 109 3.14 0.03 7.65
CA ALA A 109 4.19 0.19 8.67
C ALA A 109 4.43 1.67 8.93
N ASN A 110 4.13 2.12 10.14
CA ASN A 110 4.34 3.51 10.56
C ASN A 110 5.65 3.63 11.32
N TYR A 111 6.69 4.05 10.61
CA TYR A 111 8.07 4.03 11.09
C TYR A 111 8.26 4.86 12.36
N LEU A 112 7.66 6.05 12.48
CA LEU A 112 7.91 6.90 13.65
C LEU A 112 7.03 6.54 14.86
N THR A 113 5.82 6.02 14.64
CA THR A 113 4.89 5.67 15.72
C THR A 113 5.11 4.26 16.27
N ASN A 114 5.96 3.44 15.65
CA ASN A 114 6.20 2.05 16.04
C ASN A 114 4.91 1.21 16.04
N THR A 115 4.12 1.38 14.97
CA THR A 115 2.87 0.65 14.80
C THR A 115 2.71 0.12 13.38
N VAL A 116 1.95 -0.96 13.24
CA VAL A 116 1.30 -1.32 11.98
C VAL A 116 -0.18 -0.96 12.06
N GLY A 117 -0.67 -0.20 11.07
CA GLY A 117 -2.09 0.11 10.90
C GLY A 117 -2.73 -0.82 9.87
N VAL A 118 -3.95 -1.27 10.14
CA VAL A 118 -4.81 -1.98 9.19
C VAL A 118 -5.98 -1.08 8.84
N LEU A 119 -6.14 -0.79 7.56
CA LEU A 119 -7.24 0.00 7.02
C LEU A 119 -8.08 -0.87 6.09
N LEU A 120 -9.37 -0.98 6.40
CA LEU A 120 -10.29 -1.78 5.59
C LEU A 120 -10.80 -0.97 4.40
N GLY A 121 -10.71 -1.57 3.21
CA GLY A 121 -11.23 -1.05 1.95
C GLY A 121 -12.75 -1.21 1.86
N ASN A 122 -13.33 -0.66 0.79
CA ASN A 122 -14.74 -0.86 0.43
C ASN A 122 -14.97 -0.47 -1.04
N GLU A 123 -16.19 -0.74 -1.52
CA GLU A 123 -16.66 -0.44 -2.88
C GLU A 123 -16.42 1.00 -3.36
N SER A 124 -16.26 1.96 -2.45
CA SER A 124 -16.07 3.37 -2.78
C SER A 124 -14.60 3.78 -2.89
N GLU A 125 -13.63 2.85 -2.88
CA GLU A 125 -12.17 3.13 -2.81
C GLU A 125 -11.78 3.98 -1.60
N THR A 126 -12.53 3.83 -0.51
CA THR A 126 -12.21 4.50 0.75
C THR A 126 -11.68 3.49 1.75
N PHE A 127 -10.79 3.95 2.63
CA PHE A 127 -10.14 3.07 3.60
C PHE A 127 -10.40 3.56 5.02
N GLN A 128 -10.83 2.67 5.91
CA GLN A 128 -11.13 3.01 7.30
C GLN A 128 -10.14 2.33 8.25
N LEU A 129 -9.46 3.11 9.08
CA LEU A 129 -8.55 2.57 10.09
C LEU A 129 -9.33 1.71 11.09
N GLN A 130 -9.07 0.41 11.06
CA GLN A 130 -9.76 -0.55 11.92
C GLN A 130 -8.94 -0.91 13.16
N LYS A 131 -7.64 -1.12 12.98
CA LYS A 131 -6.78 -1.60 14.07
C LYS A 131 -5.35 -1.10 13.94
N LYS A 132 -4.69 -0.93 15.08
CA LYS A 132 -3.25 -0.67 15.19
C LYS A 132 -2.61 -1.73 16.06
N TYR A 133 -1.49 -2.25 15.60
CA TYR A 133 -0.64 -3.19 16.32
C TYR A 133 0.65 -2.48 16.73
N SER A 134 0.97 -2.47 18.02
CA SER A 134 2.25 -1.94 18.50
C SER A 134 3.37 -2.91 18.16
N THR A 135 4.45 -2.40 17.58
CA THR A 135 5.62 -3.20 17.16
C THR A 135 6.86 -2.86 18.00
N GLY A 136 7.99 -3.46 17.66
CA GLY A 136 9.31 -2.95 18.01
C GLY A 136 9.59 -1.58 17.37
N TYR A 137 10.78 -1.05 17.60
CA TYR A 137 11.16 0.30 17.17
C TYR A 137 11.49 0.37 15.68
N LYS A 138 10.84 1.33 15.01
CA LYS A 138 11.05 1.65 13.58
C LYS A 138 10.74 0.46 12.66
N PRO A 139 9.46 0.05 12.55
CA PRO A 139 9.03 -0.98 11.62
C PRO A 139 9.34 -0.56 10.17
N LEU A 140 9.87 -1.48 9.38
CA LEU A 140 10.34 -1.23 8.02
C LEU A 140 9.58 -1.99 6.95
N SER A 141 9.33 -3.29 7.16
CA SER A 141 8.70 -4.16 6.17
C SER A 141 7.68 -5.06 6.83
N ILE A 142 6.65 -5.40 6.05
CA ILE A 142 5.50 -6.19 6.48
C ILE A 142 5.31 -7.36 5.53
N ILE A 143 4.99 -8.53 6.10
CA ILE A 143 4.40 -9.65 5.36
C ILE A 143 3.16 -10.16 6.08
N PHE A 144 2.19 -10.66 5.32
CA PHE A 144 0.99 -11.30 5.82
C PHE A 144 0.81 -12.68 5.19
N GLY A 145 0.42 -13.67 5.98
CA GLY A 145 0.17 -15.03 5.53
C GLY A 145 -0.04 -15.99 6.70
N ASP A 146 -0.42 -17.23 6.42
CA ASP A 146 -0.56 -18.28 7.43
C ASP A 146 0.82 -18.87 7.75
N LEU A 147 1.39 -18.55 8.91
CA LEU A 147 2.75 -18.96 9.29
C LEU A 147 2.77 -20.21 10.16
N ASN A 148 1.65 -20.57 10.77
CA ASN A 148 1.53 -21.69 11.69
C ASN A 148 0.64 -22.83 11.17
N ASN A 149 0.12 -22.72 9.94
CA ASN A 149 -0.81 -23.63 9.27
C ASN A 149 -2.19 -23.77 9.96
N ASP A 150 -2.68 -22.72 10.63
CA ASP A 150 -4.00 -22.71 11.25
C ASP A 150 -5.12 -22.15 10.35
N ARG A 151 -4.76 -21.78 9.11
CA ARG A 151 -5.63 -21.17 8.09
C ARG A 151 -6.15 -19.78 8.45
N LYS A 152 -5.47 -19.07 9.35
CA LYS A 152 -5.75 -17.68 9.66
C LYS A 152 -4.55 -16.81 9.29
N GLY A 153 -4.83 -15.55 9.03
CA GLY A 153 -3.80 -14.58 8.69
C GLY A 153 -2.91 -14.29 9.89
N ASP A 154 -1.60 -14.39 9.70
CA ASP A 154 -0.58 -13.90 10.62
C ASP A 154 0.17 -12.72 9.98
N LEU A 155 0.69 -11.84 10.82
CA LEU A 155 1.43 -10.64 10.41
C LEU A 155 2.85 -10.68 10.99
N VAL A 156 3.85 -10.47 10.14
CA VAL A 156 5.26 -10.32 10.56
C VAL A 156 5.79 -8.97 10.14
N VAL A 157 6.50 -8.33 11.05
CA VAL A 157 7.05 -6.99 10.87
C VAL A 157 8.52 -6.98 11.26
N THR A 158 9.38 -6.46 10.39
CA THR A 158 10.80 -6.24 10.72
C THR A 158 11.00 -4.89 11.39
N ASN A 159 11.69 -4.83 12.53
CA ASN A 159 11.93 -3.58 13.26
C ASN A 159 13.42 -3.23 13.27
N SER A 160 13.77 -2.15 12.58
CA SER A 160 15.17 -1.81 12.30
C SER A 160 15.97 -1.35 13.52
N ILE A 161 15.34 -0.64 14.45
CA ILE A 161 16.06 -0.06 15.60
C ILE A 161 16.05 -1.00 16.79
N SER A 162 14.95 -1.70 17.06
CA SER A 162 14.95 -2.75 18.09
C SER A 162 15.68 -4.02 17.64
N GLN A 163 15.99 -4.15 16.35
CA GLN A 163 16.72 -5.29 15.78
C GLN A 163 16.01 -6.62 16.03
N ASP A 164 14.68 -6.61 15.93
CA ASP A 164 13.82 -7.76 16.18
C ASP A 164 12.70 -7.87 15.13
N LEU A 165 11.89 -8.92 15.28
CA LEU A 165 10.64 -9.10 14.54
C LEU A 165 9.47 -8.99 15.51
N SER A 166 8.39 -8.35 15.07
CA SER A 166 7.09 -8.48 15.73
C SER A 166 6.25 -9.48 14.94
N VAL A 167 5.72 -10.50 15.63
CA VAL A 167 4.86 -11.53 15.04
C VAL A 167 3.50 -11.47 15.74
N PHE A 168 2.45 -11.29 14.96
CA PHE A 168 1.07 -11.29 15.43
C PHE A 168 0.33 -12.45 14.79
N LEU A 169 -0.10 -13.40 15.61
CA LEU A 169 -0.86 -14.55 15.13
C LEU A 169 -2.35 -14.22 15.07
N ASN A 170 -3.05 -14.82 14.11
CA ASN A 170 -4.52 -14.75 14.00
C ASN A 170 -5.02 -13.29 13.97
N VAL A 171 -4.35 -12.46 13.18
CA VAL A 171 -4.74 -11.06 12.99
C VAL A 171 -5.96 -11.02 12.09
N TYR A 172 -7.13 -11.07 12.73
CA TYR A 172 -8.51 -11.07 12.19
C TYR A 172 -9.23 -12.42 12.40
N GLN A 173 -10.52 -12.34 12.79
CA GLN A 173 -11.44 -13.45 13.05
C GLN A 173 -12.81 -13.12 12.48
#